data_AF-A0A9P1CIS9-F1
#
_entry.id   AF-A0A9P1CIS9-F1
#
_cell.length_a   1.000
_cell.length_b   1.000
_cell.length_c   1.000
_cell.angle_alpha   90.00
_cell.angle_beta   90.00
_cell.angle_gamma   90.00
#
_symmetry.space_group_name_H-M   'P 1'
#
loop_
_entity.id
_entity.type
_entity.pdbx_description
1 polymer ?
#
loop_
_entity_poly.entity_id
_entity_poly.type
_entity_poly.pdbx_seq_one_letter_code
_entity_poly.pdbx_strand_id
1 'polypeptide(L)'
;MSQLLLLLSLQPAAAYVYPDCIEAGIVYRHAGAHGIFVDLGFFGNTGCWQNNCRNTDKFHSEDPGICARACWQVKECTHWSFGDGSCFLRKAAGGLETSESFASGDKGCAPPALPDAWLARQVSKIPALECEDGGCDMMRAANTWSFAFDALRRAGKMDQQMDVIVKQLAEDTDRFLRDLHEENFLPVVANNRMFFDMIDGWLAGQPVPKDLTWALPRPINGELCGPSACY
;
A
#
# COMPACT_ATOMS: atom_id res chain seq x y z
N MET A 1 32.12 -8.51 52.56
CA MET A 1 31.97 -7.73 51.31
C MET A 1 30.81 -8.34 50.55
N SER A 2 29.62 -7.73 50.62
CA SER A 2 28.39 -8.26 50.03
C SER A 2 28.17 -7.60 48.66
N GLN A 3 28.26 -8.37 47.58
CA GLN A 3 27.99 -7.89 46.22
C GLN A 3 26.48 -7.90 45.98
N LEU A 4 25.91 -6.70 45.87
CA LEU A 4 24.52 -6.46 45.49
C LEU A 4 24.42 -6.56 43.95
N LEU A 5 23.93 -7.68 43.43
CA LEU A 5 23.58 -7.82 42.02
C LEU A 5 22.29 -7.03 41.72
N LEU A 6 22.41 -5.89 41.05
CA LEU A 6 21.28 -5.21 40.41
C LEU A 6 20.87 -5.98 39.15
N LEU A 7 19.80 -6.76 39.26
CA LEU A 7 19.06 -7.27 38.11
C LEU A 7 18.25 -6.11 37.50
N LEU A 8 18.82 -5.45 36.49
CA LEU A 8 18.08 -4.54 35.61
C LEU A 8 17.08 -5.39 34.81
N SER A 9 15.81 -5.34 35.20
CA SER A 9 14.72 -5.88 34.39
C SER A 9 14.59 -5.02 33.13
N LEU A 10 15.02 -5.53 31.97
CA LEU A 10 14.62 -4.94 30.69
C LEU A 10 13.11 -5.14 30.55
N GLN A 11 12.34 -4.09 30.84
CA GLN A 11 10.95 -4.04 30.41
C GLN A 11 10.98 -3.99 28.88
N PRO A 12 10.25 -4.88 28.18
CA PRO A 12 10.09 -4.74 26.74
C PRO A 12 9.50 -3.35 26.50
N ALA A 13 10.15 -2.54 25.67
CA ALA A 13 9.57 -1.30 25.20
C ALA A 13 8.19 -1.67 24.65
N ALA A 14 7.13 -1.10 25.25
CA ALA A 14 5.79 -1.27 24.72
C ALA A 14 5.86 -0.78 23.26
N ALA A 15 5.70 -1.69 22.31
CA ALA A 15 5.61 -1.32 20.92
C ALA A 15 4.36 -0.44 20.79
N TYR A 16 4.56 0.87 20.72
CA TYR A 16 3.46 1.80 20.51
C TYR A 16 2.83 1.45 19.17
N VAL A 17 1.54 1.12 19.21
CA VAL A 17 0.79 0.72 18.03
C VAL A 17 0.35 1.99 17.32
N TYR A 18 0.45 2.03 16.00
CA TYR A 18 -0.09 3.13 15.21
C TYR A 18 -1.60 3.32 15.51
N PRO A 19 -2.10 4.55 15.70
CA PRO A 19 -1.42 5.85 15.52
C PRO A 19 -0.75 6.40 16.80
N ASP A 20 -0.79 5.69 17.93
CA ASP A 20 -0.31 6.20 19.23
C ASP A 20 1.21 6.43 19.28
N CYS A 21 1.95 5.83 18.34
CA CYS A 21 3.39 6.02 18.18
C CYS A 21 3.78 7.30 17.43
N ILE A 22 2.81 8.06 16.91
CA ILE A 22 3.08 9.26 16.10
C ILE A 22 3.58 10.40 16.98
N GLU A 23 4.71 10.98 16.57
CA GLU A 23 5.33 12.15 17.18
C GLU A 23 4.79 13.43 16.53
N ALA A 24 3.88 14.12 17.23
CA ALA A 24 3.38 15.41 16.79
C ALA A 24 4.45 16.50 16.90
N GLY A 25 4.49 17.42 15.94
CA GLY A 25 5.37 18.58 16.00
C GLY A 25 6.81 18.30 15.60
N ILE A 26 7.16 17.06 15.24
CA ILE A 26 8.53 16.66 14.86
C ILE A 26 8.62 16.52 13.35
N VAL A 27 9.75 16.97 12.79
CA VAL A 27 10.11 16.77 11.39
C VAL A 27 11.53 16.25 11.29
N TYR A 28 11.70 15.12 10.62
CA TYR A 28 12.99 14.67 10.16
C TYR A 28 13.24 15.29 8.79
N ARG A 29 13.85 16.48 8.73
CA ARG A 29 14.17 17.16 7.47
C ARG A 29 15.62 17.67 7.45
N HIS A 30 16.33 17.31 6.39
CA HIS A 30 17.54 18.00 5.97
C HIS A 30 17.79 17.64 4.51
N ALA A 31 17.95 18.63 3.64
CA ALA A 31 18.18 18.38 2.21
C ALA A 31 19.43 17.50 2.02
N GLY A 32 19.26 16.35 1.37
CA GLY A 32 20.32 15.45 0.91
C GLY A 32 21.05 14.61 1.97
N ALA A 33 21.22 15.09 3.20
CA ALA A 33 22.04 14.39 4.20
C ALA A 33 21.40 13.08 4.71
N HIS A 34 20.08 13.12 4.96
CA HIS A 34 19.34 12.00 5.55
C HIS A 34 18.20 11.45 4.66
N GLY A 35 18.02 12.04 3.47
CA GLY A 35 17.09 11.51 2.47
C GLY A 35 17.53 10.15 1.94
N ILE A 36 16.54 9.34 1.54
CA ILE A 36 16.73 8.13 0.74
C ILE A 36 16.24 8.42 -0.66
N PHE A 37 17.03 8.12 -1.68
CA PHE A 37 16.59 8.32 -3.06
C PHE A 37 16.27 6.96 -3.65
N VAL A 38 14.98 6.64 -3.63
CA VAL A 38 14.43 5.36 -4.12
C VAL A 38 13.23 5.64 -5.03
N ASP A 39 12.68 4.60 -5.63
CA ASP A 39 11.43 4.71 -6.37
C ASP A 39 10.23 4.75 -5.41
N LEU A 40 9.62 5.93 -5.27
CA LEU A 40 8.39 6.16 -4.52
C LEU A 40 7.19 6.41 -5.44
N GLY A 41 7.34 6.20 -6.75
CA GLY A 41 6.25 6.36 -7.73
C GLY A 41 5.02 5.49 -7.43
N PHE A 42 5.25 4.38 -6.72
CA PHE A 42 4.24 3.46 -6.22
C PHE A 42 3.36 4.04 -5.10
N PHE A 43 3.89 5.00 -4.32
CA PHE A 43 3.16 5.61 -3.21
C PHE A 43 2.58 6.97 -3.58
N GLY A 44 3.23 7.69 -4.49
CA GLY A 44 2.75 8.95 -5.04
C GLY A 44 3.49 9.34 -6.32
N ASN A 45 2.78 10.00 -7.22
CA ASN A 45 3.27 10.44 -8.53
C ASN A 45 3.51 11.95 -8.64
N THR A 46 3.33 12.70 -7.55
CA THR A 46 3.53 14.15 -7.47
C THR A 46 4.31 14.54 -6.21
N GLY A 47 4.76 15.79 -6.10
CA GLY A 47 5.51 16.29 -4.93
C GLY A 47 6.95 15.76 -4.79
N CYS A 48 7.44 15.01 -5.77
CA CYS A 48 8.72 14.33 -5.74
C CYS A 48 9.92 15.28 -5.90
N TRP A 49 11.08 14.88 -5.38
CA TRP A 49 12.32 15.61 -5.56
C TRP A 49 12.65 15.80 -7.04
N GLN A 50 12.82 17.05 -7.46
CA GLN A 50 13.06 17.43 -8.86
C GLN A 50 12.06 16.80 -9.85
N ASN A 51 10.80 16.60 -9.44
CA ASN A 51 9.75 15.94 -10.22
C ASN A 51 10.12 14.51 -10.67
N ASN A 52 11.01 13.82 -9.97
CA ASN A 52 11.43 12.46 -10.29
C ASN A 52 11.06 11.47 -9.17
N CYS A 53 9.87 10.88 -9.26
CA CYS A 53 9.39 9.93 -8.26
C CYS A 53 10.15 8.59 -8.25
N ARG A 54 10.98 8.31 -9.26
CA ARG A 54 11.83 7.10 -9.29
C ARG A 54 13.13 7.25 -8.50
N ASN A 55 13.47 8.47 -8.11
CA ASN A 55 14.68 8.80 -7.39
C ASN A 55 14.40 9.99 -6.46
N THR A 56 13.56 9.74 -5.45
CA THR A 56 13.06 10.77 -4.52
C THR A 56 13.08 10.26 -3.08
N ASP A 57 13.15 11.19 -2.14
CA ASP A 57 12.96 10.98 -0.70
C ASP A 57 11.61 11.49 -0.21
N LYS A 58 10.79 12.02 -1.12
CA LYS A 58 9.51 12.64 -0.81
C LYS A 58 8.47 12.46 -1.90
N PHE A 59 7.21 12.60 -1.55
CA PHE A 59 6.08 12.61 -2.48
C PHE A 59 4.87 13.29 -1.82
N HIS A 60 3.90 13.72 -2.61
CA HIS A 60 2.64 14.25 -2.10
C HIS A 60 1.77 13.11 -1.56
N SER A 61 1.18 13.30 -0.39
CA SER A 61 0.26 12.34 0.22
C SER A 61 -0.86 13.08 0.94
N GLU A 62 -2.02 12.45 1.02
CA GLU A 62 -3.21 12.99 1.67
C GLU A 62 -3.31 12.56 3.14
N ASP A 63 -2.55 11.53 3.55
CA ASP A 63 -2.67 10.89 4.85
C ASP A 63 -1.30 10.44 5.40
N PRO A 64 -1.00 10.67 6.71
CA PRO A 64 0.26 10.24 7.31
C PRO A 64 0.46 8.72 7.31
N GLY A 65 -0.60 7.93 7.34
CA GLY A 65 -0.53 6.47 7.31
C GLY A 65 0.01 5.93 6.00
N ILE A 66 -0.28 6.58 4.87
CA ILE A 66 0.36 6.28 3.57
C ILE A 66 1.88 6.51 3.67
N CYS A 67 2.28 7.62 4.29
CA CYS A 67 3.70 7.95 4.48
C CYS A 67 4.42 6.92 5.36
N ALA A 68 3.80 6.58 6.48
CA ALA A 68 4.29 5.58 7.42
C ALA A 68 4.40 4.20 6.78
N ARG A 69 3.39 3.81 5.98
CA ARG A 69 3.37 2.54 5.26
C ARG A 69 4.45 2.47 4.19
N ALA A 70 4.65 3.55 3.43
CA ALA A 70 5.74 3.66 2.47
C ALA A 70 7.10 3.45 3.15
N CYS A 71 7.32 4.07 4.31
CA CYS A 71 8.55 3.87 5.09
C CYS A 71 8.71 2.41 5.55
N TRP A 72 7.64 1.78 6.01
CA TRP A 72 7.67 0.38 6.42
C TRP A 72 8.13 -0.55 5.29
N GLN A 73 7.67 -0.30 4.06
CA GLN A 73 7.99 -1.12 2.89
C GLN A 73 9.38 -0.82 2.30
N VAL A 74 9.83 0.43 2.34
CA VAL A 74 11.16 0.80 1.82
C VAL A 74 12.24 0.33 2.79
N LYS A 75 13.11 -0.58 2.33
CA LYS A 75 14.13 -1.22 3.17
C LYS A 75 15.04 -0.21 3.89
N GLU A 76 15.47 0.83 3.18
CA GLU A 76 16.39 1.87 3.66
C GLU A 76 15.73 2.91 4.57
N CYS A 77 14.39 2.96 4.61
CA CYS A 77 13.68 3.90 5.45
C CYS A 77 13.71 3.46 6.91
N THR A 78 13.94 4.42 7.79
CA THR A 78 14.02 4.27 9.25
C THR A 78 13.09 5.22 9.97
N HIS A 79 12.75 6.37 9.36
CA HIS A 79 11.87 7.40 9.91
C HIS A 79 11.09 8.04 8.77
N TRP A 80 9.90 8.51 9.08
CA TRP A 80 9.04 9.24 8.15
C TRP A 80 8.52 10.53 8.80
N SER A 81 8.21 11.50 7.96
CA SER A 81 7.53 12.74 8.36
C SER A 81 6.46 13.07 7.35
N PHE A 82 5.31 13.52 7.84
CA PHE A 82 4.18 13.97 7.06
C PHE A 82 3.74 15.36 7.52
N GLY A 83 3.59 16.28 6.58
CA GLY A 83 3.11 17.63 6.87
C GLY A 83 2.94 18.42 5.58
N ASP A 84 1.99 19.36 5.58
CA ASP A 84 1.66 20.20 4.42
C ASP A 84 1.38 19.36 3.15
N GLY A 85 0.74 18.21 3.31
CA GLY A 85 0.45 17.26 2.24
C GLY A 85 1.69 16.57 1.64
N SER A 86 2.85 16.65 2.29
CA SER A 86 4.09 16.04 1.81
C SER A 86 4.56 14.94 2.76
N CYS A 87 4.91 13.79 2.18
CA CYS A 87 5.60 12.71 2.87
C CYS A 87 7.11 12.81 2.62
N PHE A 88 7.91 12.56 3.65
CA PHE A 88 9.37 12.50 3.60
C PHE A 88 9.87 11.21 4.25
N LEU A 89 10.73 10.47 3.55
CA LEU A 89 11.34 9.23 4.03
C LEU A 89 12.83 9.42 4.34
N ARG A 90 13.30 8.86 5.45
CA ARG A 90 14.65 9.10 5.98
C ARG A 90 15.37 7.82 6.39
N LYS A 91 16.69 7.79 6.19
CA LYS A 91 17.59 6.69 6.63
C LYS A 91 18.13 6.85 8.06
N ALA A 92 17.85 7.97 8.72
CA ALA A 92 18.24 8.23 10.10
C ALA A 92 17.36 9.33 10.72
N ALA A 93 17.35 9.44 12.06
CA ALA A 93 16.69 10.48 12.84
C ALA A 93 17.40 11.87 12.80
N GLY A 94 18.35 12.07 11.89
CA GLY A 94 19.10 13.31 11.78
C GLY A 94 18.29 14.43 11.11
N GLY A 95 18.69 15.69 11.32
CA GLY A 95 17.93 16.84 10.81
C GLY A 95 16.59 17.03 11.53
N LEU A 96 16.58 16.82 12.85
CA LEU A 96 15.39 17.02 13.65
C LEU A 96 15.06 18.52 13.73
N GLU A 97 13.85 18.85 13.32
CA GLU A 97 13.27 20.17 13.42
C GLU A 97 11.86 20.08 14.02
N THR A 98 11.36 21.20 14.54
CA THR A 98 10.02 21.26 15.13
C THR A 98 9.07 22.07 14.27
N SER A 99 7.89 21.52 13.96
CA SER A 99 6.83 22.21 13.22
C SER A 99 5.47 21.62 13.58
N GLU A 100 4.56 22.47 14.09
CA GLU A 100 3.25 22.04 14.58
C GLU A 100 2.34 21.40 13.51
N SER A 101 2.58 21.66 12.22
CA SER A 101 1.80 21.07 11.11
C SER A 101 2.30 19.68 10.69
N PHE A 102 3.29 19.12 11.39
CA PHE A 102 3.89 17.85 11.05
C PHE A 102 3.63 16.75 12.07
N ALA A 103 3.57 15.54 11.54
CA ALA A 103 3.55 14.28 12.27
C ALA A 103 4.72 13.42 11.78
N SER A 104 5.41 12.74 12.67
CA SER A 104 6.51 11.86 12.32
C SER A 104 6.44 10.53 13.09
N GLY A 105 7.25 9.56 12.67
CA GLY A 105 7.43 8.33 13.39
C GLY A 105 8.66 7.57 12.92
N ASP A 106 9.10 6.62 13.71
CA ASP A 106 10.06 5.61 13.25
C ASP A 106 9.39 4.66 12.24
N LYS A 107 10.19 3.79 11.62
CA LYS A 107 9.71 2.80 10.66
C LYS A 107 8.60 1.93 11.24
N GLY A 108 8.75 1.49 12.49
CA GLY A 108 7.81 0.61 13.20
C GLY A 108 6.50 1.31 13.55
N CYS A 109 6.49 2.63 13.62
CA CYS A 109 5.30 3.45 13.70
C CYS A 109 4.60 3.52 12.33
N ALA A 110 4.12 2.38 11.86
CA ALA A 110 3.42 2.24 10.61
C ALA A 110 2.17 1.40 10.82
N PRO A 111 1.14 1.67 10.04
CA PRO A 111 -0.13 1.05 10.30
C PRO A 111 -0.12 -0.35 9.61
N PRO A 112 -0.82 -1.37 10.17
CA PRO A 112 -0.68 -2.74 9.72
C PRO A 112 -1.09 -2.94 8.25
N ALA A 113 -0.43 -3.86 7.54
CA ALA A 113 -0.81 -4.19 6.17
C ALA A 113 -2.28 -4.65 6.11
N LEU A 114 -2.99 -4.28 5.04
CA LEU A 114 -4.28 -4.91 4.77
C LEU A 114 -4.08 -6.42 4.57
N PRO A 115 -4.97 -7.26 5.12
CA PRO A 115 -5.01 -8.65 4.72
C PRO A 115 -5.22 -8.75 3.21
N ASP A 116 -4.53 -9.67 2.54
CA ASP A 116 -4.57 -9.74 1.07
C ASP A 116 -5.99 -9.90 0.49
N ALA A 117 -6.88 -10.59 1.20
CA ALA A 117 -8.30 -10.72 0.85
C ALA A 117 -9.01 -9.35 0.78
N TRP A 118 -8.73 -8.47 1.75
CA TRP A 118 -9.27 -7.12 1.78
C TRP A 118 -8.64 -6.23 0.72
N LEU A 119 -7.35 -6.44 0.42
CA LEU A 119 -6.67 -5.74 -0.66
C LEU A 119 -7.30 -6.05 -2.02
N ALA A 120 -7.61 -7.32 -2.28
CA ALA A 120 -8.34 -7.73 -3.48
C ALA A 120 -9.77 -7.16 -3.55
N ARG A 121 -10.45 -7.06 -2.39
CA ARG A 121 -11.77 -6.42 -2.31
C ARG A 121 -11.73 -4.97 -2.80
N GLN A 122 -10.68 -4.24 -2.43
CA GLN A 122 -10.61 -2.81 -2.71
C GLN A 122 -10.43 -2.55 -4.20
N VAL A 123 -9.79 -3.48 -4.90
CA VAL A 123 -9.75 -3.47 -6.37
C VAL A 123 -11.16 -3.48 -6.97
N SER A 124 -12.10 -4.27 -6.44
CA SER A 124 -13.48 -4.28 -6.98
C SER A 124 -14.23 -2.97 -6.85
N LYS A 125 -13.76 -2.08 -5.97
CA LYS A 125 -14.39 -0.78 -5.71
C LYS A 125 -13.79 0.36 -6.51
N ILE A 126 -12.79 0.10 -7.36
CA ILE A 126 -12.17 1.12 -8.20
C ILE A 126 -13.14 1.47 -9.35
N PRO A 127 -13.67 2.71 -9.41
CA PRO A 127 -14.61 3.10 -10.46
C PRO A 127 -14.01 3.00 -11.87
N ALA A 128 -12.69 3.20 -12.00
CA ALA A 128 -12.00 3.08 -13.28
C ALA A 128 -12.03 1.66 -13.88
N LEU A 129 -12.37 0.63 -13.09
CA LEU A 129 -12.59 -0.74 -13.57
C LEU A 129 -14.01 -0.98 -14.07
N GLU A 130 -14.89 0.02 -14.00
CA GLU A 130 -16.25 -0.13 -14.51
C GLU A 130 -16.30 -0.23 -16.04
N CYS A 131 -15.33 0.39 -16.72
CA CYS A 131 -15.15 0.25 -18.16
C CYS A 131 -16.43 0.49 -18.98
N GLU A 132 -17.30 1.40 -18.51
CA GLU A 132 -18.51 1.80 -19.23
C GLU A 132 -18.12 2.35 -20.62
N ASP A 133 -18.88 1.97 -21.64
CA ASP A 133 -18.66 2.35 -23.04
C ASP A 133 -17.26 2.04 -23.61
N GLY A 134 -16.52 1.09 -23.03
CA GLY A 134 -15.18 0.71 -23.50
C GLY A 134 -14.07 1.72 -23.16
N GLY A 135 -14.35 2.70 -22.28
CA GLY A 135 -13.46 3.83 -22.03
C GLY A 135 -12.29 3.62 -21.07
N CYS A 136 -12.06 2.42 -20.54
CA CYS A 136 -10.97 2.18 -19.58
C CYS A 136 -9.69 1.69 -20.27
N ASP A 137 -8.54 1.98 -19.68
CA ASP A 137 -7.24 1.49 -20.14
C ASP A 137 -7.15 -0.03 -19.93
N MET A 138 -7.34 -0.81 -20.99
CA MET A 138 -7.42 -2.28 -20.97
C MET A 138 -6.25 -2.93 -20.23
N MET A 139 -5.03 -2.46 -20.52
CA MET A 139 -3.82 -3.02 -19.95
C MET A 139 -3.74 -2.70 -18.46
N ARG A 140 -4.05 -1.46 -18.07
CA ARG A 140 -4.06 -1.08 -16.65
C ARG A 140 -5.16 -1.79 -15.87
N ALA A 141 -6.34 -1.95 -16.46
CA ALA A 141 -7.43 -2.71 -15.88
C ALA A 141 -7.03 -4.17 -15.63
N ALA A 142 -6.48 -4.84 -16.66
CA ALA A 142 -6.02 -6.22 -16.56
C ALA A 142 -4.89 -6.42 -15.54
N ASN A 143 -3.92 -5.50 -15.47
CA ASN A 143 -2.89 -5.52 -14.42
C ASN A 143 -3.50 -5.38 -13.01
N THR A 144 -4.53 -4.54 -12.87
CA THR A 144 -5.22 -4.32 -11.59
C THR A 144 -5.95 -5.58 -11.13
N TRP A 145 -6.63 -6.29 -12.04
CA TRP A 145 -7.27 -7.58 -11.73
C TRP A 145 -6.24 -8.67 -11.43
N SER A 146 -5.17 -8.78 -12.22
CA SER A 146 -4.09 -9.75 -11.98
C SER A 146 -3.51 -9.59 -10.56
N PHE A 147 -3.24 -8.35 -10.16
CA PHE A 147 -2.83 -8.03 -8.79
C PHE A 147 -3.84 -8.52 -7.73
N ALA A 148 -5.14 -8.29 -7.94
CA ALA A 148 -6.17 -8.71 -6.99
C ALA A 148 -6.26 -10.24 -6.87
N PHE A 149 -6.11 -10.97 -7.98
CA PHE A 149 -6.08 -12.43 -7.96
C PHE A 149 -4.86 -12.97 -7.21
N ASP A 150 -3.70 -12.35 -7.39
CA ASP A 150 -2.50 -12.72 -6.64
C ASP A 150 -2.64 -12.43 -5.14
N ALA A 151 -3.30 -11.32 -4.78
CA ALA A 151 -3.67 -11.05 -3.40
C ALA A 151 -4.61 -12.15 -2.85
N LEU A 152 -5.66 -12.52 -3.57
CA LEU A 152 -6.54 -13.62 -3.14
C LEU A 152 -5.76 -14.92 -2.93
N ARG A 153 -4.92 -15.33 -3.88
CA ARG A 153 -4.07 -16.53 -3.76
C ARG A 153 -3.20 -16.52 -2.50
N ARG A 154 -2.63 -15.36 -2.13
CA ARG A 154 -1.84 -15.20 -0.90
C ARG A 154 -2.67 -15.20 0.37
N ALA A 155 -3.90 -14.70 0.33
CA ALA A 155 -4.79 -14.66 1.48
C ALA A 155 -5.05 -16.07 2.05
N GLY A 156 -5.04 -17.09 1.18
CA GLY A 156 -5.28 -18.48 1.53
C GLY A 156 -6.68 -18.70 2.11
N LYS A 157 -6.94 -19.91 2.61
CA LYS A 157 -8.21 -20.29 3.28
C LYS A 157 -9.49 -20.03 2.46
N MET A 158 -9.41 -20.11 1.14
CA MET A 158 -10.59 -20.21 0.29
C MET A 158 -11.05 -21.67 0.26
N ASP A 159 -12.36 -21.90 0.11
CA ASP A 159 -12.85 -23.24 -0.17
C ASP A 159 -12.37 -23.71 -1.55
N GLN A 160 -12.44 -25.03 -1.80
CA GLN A 160 -11.92 -25.62 -3.03
C GLN A 160 -12.59 -25.06 -4.29
N GLN A 161 -13.87 -24.68 -4.22
CA GLN A 161 -14.58 -24.14 -5.37
C GLN A 161 -14.08 -22.73 -5.69
N MET A 162 -13.93 -21.88 -4.68
CA MET A 162 -13.40 -20.52 -4.83
C MET A 162 -11.95 -20.53 -5.36
N ASP A 163 -11.11 -21.44 -4.88
CA ASP A 163 -9.73 -21.58 -5.36
C ASP A 163 -9.66 -21.90 -6.87
N VAL A 164 -10.51 -22.82 -7.34
CA VAL A 164 -10.60 -23.16 -8.77
C VAL A 164 -11.04 -21.94 -9.60
N ILE A 165 -12.03 -21.18 -9.12
CA ILE A 165 -12.53 -19.99 -9.82
C ILE A 165 -11.45 -18.91 -9.89
N VAL A 166 -10.79 -18.59 -8.77
CA VAL A 166 -9.67 -17.62 -8.72
C VAL A 166 -8.56 -18.01 -9.69
N LYS A 167 -8.19 -19.29 -9.71
CA LYS A 167 -7.15 -19.79 -10.59
C LYS A 167 -7.52 -19.60 -12.06
N GLN A 168 -8.73 -19.99 -12.45
CA GLN A 168 -9.21 -19.87 -13.83
C GLN A 168 -9.22 -18.40 -14.29
N LEU A 169 -9.77 -17.49 -13.49
CA LEU A 169 -9.87 -16.07 -13.86
C LEU A 169 -8.52 -15.38 -13.95
N ALA A 170 -7.60 -15.75 -13.06
CA ALA A 170 -6.22 -15.27 -13.14
C ALA A 170 -5.53 -15.77 -14.41
N GLU A 171 -5.68 -17.05 -14.77
CA GLU A 171 -5.13 -17.60 -16.01
C GLU A 171 -5.73 -16.94 -17.27
N ASP A 172 -7.02 -16.62 -17.25
CA ASP A 172 -7.70 -15.91 -18.34
C ASP A 172 -7.24 -14.45 -18.44
N THR A 173 -7.07 -13.76 -17.31
CA THR A 173 -6.53 -12.40 -17.25
C THR A 173 -5.08 -12.36 -17.75
N ASP A 174 -4.25 -13.31 -17.32
CA ASP A 174 -2.86 -13.43 -17.77
C ASP A 174 -2.78 -13.75 -19.27
N ARG A 175 -3.73 -14.55 -19.79
CA ARG A 175 -3.83 -14.83 -21.23
C ARG A 175 -4.18 -13.56 -22.00
N PHE A 176 -5.15 -12.80 -21.53
CA PHE A 176 -5.51 -11.52 -22.12
C PHE A 176 -4.33 -10.54 -22.12
N LEU A 177 -3.57 -10.45 -21.03
CA LEU A 177 -2.37 -9.59 -20.96
C LEU A 177 -1.29 -9.98 -21.98
N ARG A 178 -1.18 -11.25 -22.35
CA ARG A 178 -0.25 -11.70 -23.41
C ARG A 178 -0.76 -11.43 -24.82
N ASP A 179 -2.07 -11.28 -24.98
CA ASP A 179 -2.75 -11.23 -26.27
C ASP A 179 -3.89 -10.20 -26.23
N LEU A 180 -3.51 -8.92 -26.14
CA LEU A 180 -4.39 -7.76 -25.91
C LEU A 180 -5.27 -7.45 -27.13
N HIS A 181 -6.27 -8.30 -27.37
CA HIS A 181 -7.30 -8.09 -28.39
C HIS A 181 -8.55 -7.45 -27.78
N GLU A 182 -8.96 -6.32 -28.34
CA GLU A 182 -10.12 -5.54 -27.86
C GLU A 182 -11.41 -6.36 -27.80
N GLU A 183 -11.63 -7.24 -28.77
CA GLU A 183 -12.77 -8.17 -28.83
C GLU A 183 -12.85 -9.14 -27.63
N ASN A 184 -11.71 -9.42 -26.98
CA ASN A 184 -11.64 -10.28 -25.80
C ASN A 184 -11.81 -9.48 -24.49
N PHE A 185 -11.76 -8.16 -24.54
CA PHE A 185 -11.73 -7.34 -23.32
C PHE A 185 -13.07 -7.33 -22.58
N LEU A 186 -14.19 -7.11 -23.28
CA LEU A 186 -15.51 -7.06 -22.65
C LEU A 186 -15.89 -8.38 -21.92
N PRO A 187 -15.64 -9.58 -22.50
CA PRO A 187 -15.78 -10.84 -21.77
C PRO A 187 -14.93 -10.91 -20.49
N VAL A 188 -13.68 -10.46 -20.53
CA VAL A 188 -12.78 -10.43 -19.36
C VAL A 188 -13.32 -9.49 -18.28
N VAL A 189 -13.76 -8.29 -18.66
CA VAL A 189 -14.40 -7.32 -17.75
C VAL A 189 -15.62 -7.95 -17.06
N ALA A 190 -16.51 -8.58 -17.82
CA ALA A 190 -17.73 -9.18 -17.31
C ALA A 190 -17.44 -10.32 -16.32
N ASN A 191 -16.50 -11.22 -16.66
CA ASN A 191 -16.10 -12.33 -15.80
C ASN A 191 -15.48 -11.83 -14.49
N ASN A 192 -14.58 -10.85 -14.57
CA ASN A 192 -13.92 -10.29 -13.39
C ASN A 192 -14.93 -9.58 -12.48
N ARG A 193 -15.85 -8.78 -13.03
CA ARG A 193 -16.92 -8.13 -12.25
C ARG A 193 -17.81 -9.14 -11.53
N MET A 194 -18.33 -10.13 -12.26
CA MET A 194 -19.17 -11.18 -11.67
C MET A 194 -18.46 -11.91 -10.52
N PHE A 195 -17.16 -12.17 -10.69
CA PHE A 195 -16.35 -12.75 -9.63
C PHE A 195 -16.22 -11.82 -8.42
N PHE A 196 -15.93 -10.54 -8.64
CA PHE A 196 -15.77 -9.60 -7.54
C PHE A 196 -17.06 -9.38 -6.74
N ASP A 197 -18.22 -9.46 -7.39
CA ASP A 197 -19.53 -9.48 -6.70
C ASP A 197 -19.69 -10.73 -5.84
N MET A 198 -19.21 -11.89 -6.32
CA MET A 198 -19.22 -13.14 -5.56
C MET A 198 -18.29 -13.07 -4.34
N ILE A 199 -17.06 -12.53 -4.48
CA ILE A 199 -16.13 -12.48 -3.34
C ILE A 199 -16.60 -11.54 -2.24
N ASP A 200 -17.40 -10.51 -2.55
CA ASP A 200 -17.94 -9.61 -1.52
C ASP A 200 -18.75 -10.39 -0.48
N GLY A 201 -19.48 -11.42 -0.91
CA GLY A 201 -20.18 -12.33 -0.01
C GLY A 201 -19.24 -13.18 0.85
N TRP A 202 -18.15 -13.70 0.27
CA TRP A 202 -17.14 -14.46 1.02
C TRP A 202 -16.39 -13.57 2.04
N LEU A 203 -16.06 -12.34 1.64
CA LEU A 203 -15.35 -11.36 2.46
C LEU A 203 -16.18 -10.85 3.62
N ALA A 204 -17.52 -10.85 3.50
CA ALA A 204 -18.41 -10.52 4.62
C ALA A 204 -18.23 -11.46 5.82
N GLY A 205 -17.70 -12.68 5.60
CA GLY A 205 -17.36 -13.62 6.66
C GLY A 205 -15.94 -13.48 7.22
N GLN A 206 -15.10 -12.61 6.64
CA GLN A 206 -13.70 -12.42 7.06
C GLN A 206 -13.60 -11.36 8.16
N PRO A 207 -12.57 -11.43 9.04
CA PRO A 207 -12.30 -10.36 10.01
C PRO A 207 -12.12 -9.02 9.28
N VAL A 208 -12.93 -8.04 9.66
CA VAL A 208 -12.84 -6.67 9.12
C VAL A 208 -11.66 -5.95 9.78
N PRO A 209 -10.69 -5.43 9.02
CA PRO A 209 -9.63 -4.61 9.57
C PRO A 209 -10.23 -3.41 10.29
N LYS A 210 -9.72 -3.13 11.48
CA LYS A 210 -10.05 -1.90 12.20
C LYS A 210 -9.34 -0.76 11.46
N ASP A 211 -10.12 -0.08 10.62
CA ASP A 211 -9.69 1.03 9.75
C ASP A 211 -8.96 0.59 8.46
N LEU A 212 -9.58 0.91 7.32
CA LEU A 212 -9.11 0.55 5.98
C LEU A 212 -8.51 1.75 5.23
N THR A 213 -8.68 2.96 5.76
CA THR A 213 -8.50 4.21 5.00
C THR A 213 -7.04 4.52 4.70
N TRP A 214 -6.14 4.15 5.60
CA TRP A 214 -4.72 4.53 5.55
C TRP A 214 -3.80 3.47 4.91
N ALA A 215 -4.35 2.31 4.52
CA ALA A 215 -3.58 1.11 4.20
C ALA A 215 -3.59 0.71 2.72
N LEU A 216 -4.29 1.48 1.87
CA LEU A 216 -4.38 1.18 0.44
C LEU A 216 -3.12 1.69 -0.27
N PRO A 217 -2.25 0.81 -0.79
CA PRO A 217 -1.18 1.27 -1.65
C PRO A 217 -1.81 1.86 -2.92
N ARG A 218 -1.25 2.96 -3.43
CA ARG A 218 -1.53 3.32 -4.82
C ARG A 218 -1.03 2.17 -5.71
N PRO A 219 -1.75 1.84 -6.78
CA PRO A 219 -2.89 2.57 -7.38
C PRO A 219 -4.25 2.27 -6.74
N ILE A 220 -4.39 1.25 -5.89
CA ILE A 220 -5.68 0.69 -5.44
C ILE A 220 -6.52 1.69 -4.62
N ASN A 221 -5.91 2.79 -4.19
CA ASN A 221 -6.61 3.99 -3.76
C ASN A 221 -7.24 4.79 -4.93
N GLY A 222 -8.08 4.14 -5.74
CA GLY A 222 -8.90 4.77 -6.78
C GLY A 222 -8.31 4.87 -8.20
N GLU A 223 -7.06 4.44 -8.41
CA GLU A 223 -6.40 4.41 -9.72
C GLU A 223 -6.18 2.96 -10.22
N LEU A 224 -5.92 2.81 -11.52
CA LEU A 224 -5.55 1.51 -12.10
C LEU A 224 -4.04 1.27 -12.04
N CYS A 225 -3.64 0.01 -11.93
CA CYS A 225 -2.27 -0.45 -12.03
C CYS A 225 -1.58 -0.08 -13.33
N GLY A 226 -0.41 0.55 -13.24
CA GLY A 226 0.49 0.74 -14.38
C GLY A 226 1.30 -0.52 -14.68
N PRO A 227 2.07 -0.56 -15.78
CA PRO A 227 2.92 -1.70 -16.15
C PRO A 227 3.97 -2.08 -15.10
N SER A 228 4.30 -1.12 -14.23
CA SER A 228 5.24 -1.31 -13.13
C SER A 228 4.61 -1.07 -11.77
N ALA A 229 3.32 -0.71 -11.66
CA ALA A 229 2.74 -0.17 -10.43
C ALA A 229 1.57 -1.01 -9.93
N CYS A 230 1.87 -2.07 -9.17
CA CYS A 230 0.99 -2.72 -8.20
C CYS A 230 1.77 -3.38 -7.04
N TYR A 231 3.08 -3.12 -6.91
CA TYR A 231 3.99 -3.87 -6.04
C TYR A 231 4.93 -2.95 -5.27
#